data_AF-A0A8J2KVK5-F1
#
_entry.id   AF-A0A8J2KVK5-F1
#
_cell.length_a   1.000
_cell.length_b   1.000
_cell.length_c   1.000
_cell.angle_alpha   90.00
_cell.angle_beta   90.00
_cell.angle_gamma   90.00
#
_symmetry.space_group_name_H-M   'P 1'
#
loop_
_entity.id
_entity.type
_entity.pdbx_description
1 polymer ?
#
loop_
_entity_poly.entity_id
_entity_poly.type
_entity_poly.pdbx_seq_one_letter_code
_entity_poly.pdbx_strand_id
1 'polypeptide(L)'
;MACPAVPLDAMEAAAAVFPSLAKPLQKYLRATRQQPWHTAESVLNHLSTCLRLGLAPRAFLDRYLSYQPVLQGNREGNVVSWALVSDISVSRTISNDLNFLLRNGDLSLFVTVAALPHINLTEQVVDPKNNKFTLRLNSETSV
;
A
#
# COMPACT_ATOMS: atom_id res chain seq x y z
N MET A 1 -34.78 -6.65 18.49
CA MET A 1 -35.30 -6.42 17.12
C MET A 1 -34.09 -6.06 16.26
N ALA A 2 -33.50 -7.05 15.58
CA ALA A 2 -32.30 -6.81 14.76
C ALA A 2 -32.75 -6.10 13.48
N CYS A 3 -32.27 -4.87 13.25
CA CYS A 3 -32.48 -4.22 11.96
C CYS A 3 -31.89 -5.12 10.86
N PRO A 4 -32.62 -5.39 9.76
CA PRO A 4 -32.08 -6.17 8.67
C PRO A 4 -30.85 -5.46 8.13
N ALA A 5 -29.69 -6.11 8.22
CA ALA A 5 -28.45 -5.58 7.71
C ALA A 5 -28.58 -5.46 6.19
N VAL A 6 -28.63 -4.22 5.68
CA VAL A 6 -28.55 -3.97 4.25
C VAL A 6 -27.18 -4.47 3.80
N PRO A 7 -27.10 -5.34 2.78
CA PRO A 7 -25.82 -5.79 2.25
C PRO A 7 -25.08 -4.58 1.69
N LEU A 8 -23.90 -4.30 2.24
CA LEU A 8 -23.02 -3.21 1.81
C LEU A 8 -22.07 -3.72 0.74
N ASP A 9 -21.82 -2.91 -0.29
CA ASP A 9 -20.70 -3.16 -1.19
C ASP A 9 -19.36 -2.98 -0.44
N ALA A 10 -18.29 -3.61 -0.93
CA ALA A 10 -16.97 -3.55 -0.30
C ALA A 10 -16.45 -2.11 -0.15
N MET A 11 -16.77 -1.22 -1.10
CA MET A 11 -16.42 0.20 -1.00
C MET A 11 -17.23 0.93 0.08
N GLU A 12 -18.52 0.65 0.18
CA GLU A 12 -19.40 1.25 1.19
C GLU A 12 -19.02 0.79 2.61
N ALA A 13 -18.70 -0.50 2.76
CA ALA A 13 -18.20 -1.06 4.01
C ALA A 13 -16.85 -0.42 4.41
N ALA A 14 -15.94 -0.23 3.45
CA ALA A 14 -14.67 0.47 3.70
C ALA A 14 -14.91 1.91 4.15
N ALA A 15 -15.80 2.65 3.47
CA ALA A 15 -16.14 4.02 3.81
C ALA A 15 -16.77 4.15 5.20
N ALA A 16 -17.57 3.16 5.62
CA ALA A 16 -18.17 3.13 6.94
C ALA A 16 -17.14 2.92 8.06
N VAL A 17 -16.14 2.05 7.85
CA VAL A 17 -15.14 1.71 8.88
C VAL A 17 -13.97 2.70 8.91
N PHE A 18 -13.59 3.27 7.77
CA PHE A 18 -12.40 4.10 7.62
C PHE A 18 -12.28 5.26 8.62
N PRO A 19 -13.35 6.01 9.00
CA PRO A 19 -13.25 7.07 9.99
C PRO A 19 -12.70 6.63 11.36
N SER A 20 -12.95 5.39 11.76
CA SER A 20 -12.44 4.81 13.02
C SER A 20 -10.93 4.54 12.98
N LEU A 21 -10.38 4.29 11.78
CA LEU A 21 -8.98 3.96 11.54
C LEU A 21 -8.15 5.18 11.07
N ALA A 22 -8.80 6.18 10.49
CA ALA A 22 -8.13 7.30 9.82
C ALA A 22 -7.19 8.06 10.75
N LYS A 23 -7.66 8.46 11.94
CA LYS A 23 -6.84 9.22 12.91
C LYS A 23 -5.59 8.47 13.37
N PRO A 24 -5.68 7.22 13.88
CA PRO A 24 -4.49 6.50 14.31
C PRO A 24 -3.53 6.20 13.15
N LEU A 25 -4.06 5.84 11.97
CA LEU A 25 -3.23 5.56 10.80
C LEU A 25 -2.50 6.83 10.31
N GLN A 26 -3.20 7.95 10.17
CA GLN A 26 -2.57 9.23 9.78
C GLN A 26 -1.49 9.66 10.78
N LYS A 27 -1.73 9.48 12.09
CA LYS A 27 -0.73 9.75 13.12
C LYS A 27 0.52 8.91 12.90
N TYR A 28 0.37 7.62 12.62
CA TYR A 28 1.48 6.71 12.32
C TYR A 28 2.21 7.13 11.05
N LEU A 29 1.50 7.32 9.93
CA LEU A 29 2.07 7.69 8.63
C LEU A 29 2.84 9.02 8.70
N ARG A 30 2.37 9.96 9.51
CA ARG A 30 3.10 11.22 9.74
C ARG A 30 4.37 10.98 10.54
N ALA A 31 4.31 10.19 11.60
CA ALA A 31 5.47 9.88 12.45
C ALA A 31 6.57 9.13 11.65
N THR A 32 6.18 8.25 10.73
CA THR A 32 7.11 7.48 9.88
C THR A 32 7.46 8.17 8.56
N ARG A 33 7.00 9.42 8.35
CA ARG A 33 7.20 10.20 7.12
C ARG A 33 6.67 9.51 5.85
N GLN A 34 5.66 8.65 6.01
CA GLN A 34 5.02 7.91 4.93
C GLN A 34 3.79 8.66 4.32
N GLN A 35 3.33 9.75 4.95
CA GLN A 35 2.14 10.49 4.53
C GLN A 35 2.09 10.89 3.04
N PRO A 36 3.19 11.31 2.37
CA PRO A 36 3.16 11.66 0.94
C PRO A 36 2.78 10.50 0.03
N TRP A 37 3.03 9.26 0.45
CA TRP A 37 2.85 8.05 -0.37
C TRP A 37 1.47 7.41 -0.19
N HIS A 38 0.68 7.86 0.79
CA HIS A 38 -0.58 7.24 1.17
C HIS A 38 -1.68 8.30 1.30
N THR A 39 -2.34 8.60 0.18
CA THR A 39 -3.54 9.44 0.15
C THR A 39 -4.70 8.73 0.84
N ALA A 40 -5.68 9.50 1.34
CA ALA A 40 -6.88 8.92 1.96
C ALA A 40 -7.63 7.99 0.99
N GLU A 41 -7.70 8.36 -0.29
CA GLU A 41 -8.29 7.54 -1.35
C GLU A 41 -7.54 6.21 -1.56
N SER A 42 -6.20 6.24 -1.62
CA SER A 42 -5.38 5.03 -1.77
C SER A 42 -5.58 4.05 -0.60
N VAL A 43 -5.68 4.60 0.62
CA VAL A 43 -5.96 3.79 1.82
C VAL A 43 -7.36 3.19 1.78
N LEU A 44 -8.36 3.98 1.37
CA LEU A 44 -9.74 3.52 1.26
C LEU A 44 -9.90 2.41 0.20
N ASN A 45 -9.29 2.59 -0.97
CA ASN A 45 -9.28 1.59 -2.04
C ASN A 45 -8.60 0.28 -1.60
N HIS A 46 -7.52 0.38 -0.83
CA HIS A 46 -6.88 -0.79 -0.24
C HIS A 46 -7.79 -1.51 0.75
N LEU A 47 -8.42 -0.77 1.67
CA LEU A 47 -9.36 -1.32 2.64
C LEU A 47 -10.54 -2.03 1.96
N SER A 48 -11.14 -1.42 0.95
CA SER A 48 -12.19 -2.04 0.12
C SER A 48 -11.72 -3.35 -0.51
N THR A 49 -10.49 -3.39 -1.02
CA THR A 49 -9.90 -4.62 -1.58
C THR A 49 -9.72 -5.70 -0.51
N CYS A 50 -9.24 -5.35 0.68
CA CYS A 50 -9.11 -6.30 1.79
C CYS A 50 -10.47 -6.89 2.19
N LEU A 51 -11.52 -6.06 2.24
CA LEU A 51 -12.88 -6.51 2.55
C LEU A 51 -13.45 -7.41 1.45
N ARG A 52 -13.33 -6.99 0.18
CA ARG A 52 -13.81 -7.75 -0.99
C ARG A 52 -13.22 -9.15 -1.05
N LEU A 53 -11.92 -9.28 -0.73
CA LEU A 53 -11.17 -10.52 -0.80
C LEU A 53 -11.17 -11.31 0.52
N GLY A 54 -11.85 -10.83 1.56
CA GLY A 54 -11.90 -11.49 2.87
C GLY A 54 -10.53 -11.62 3.55
N LEU A 55 -9.65 -10.63 3.35
CA LEU A 55 -8.30 -10.66 3.94
C LEU A 55 -8.35 -10.40 5.45
N ALA A 56 -7.39 -10.98 6.18
CA ALA A 56 -7.24 -10.71 7.60
C ALA A 56 -6.93 -9.22 7.85
N PRO A 57 -7.37 -8.62 8.98
CA PRO A 57 -7.07 -7.21 9.31
C PRO A 57 -5.57 -6.89 9.29
N ARG A 58 -4.73 -7.88 9.59
CA ARG A 58 -3.26 -7.76 9.52
C ARG A 58 -2.77 -7.44 8.11
N ALA A 59 -3.37 -8.05 7.08
CA ALA A 59 -2.98 -7.83 5.70
C ALA A 59 -3.17 -6.37 5.25
N PHE A 60 -4.20 -5.69 5.76
CA PHE A 60 -4.38 -4.25 5.56
C PHE A 60 -3.24 -3.44 6.19
N LEU A 61 -2.86 -3.78 7.42
CA LEU A 61 -1.82 -3.06 8.16
C LEU A 61 -0.41 -3.30 7.59
N ASP A 62 -0.13 -4.49 7.06
CA ASP A 62 1.20 -4.85 6.57
C ASP A 62 1.70 -3.91 5.46
N ARG A 63 0.80 -3.33 4.66
CA ARG A 63 1.15 -2.31 3.65
C ARG A 63 1.85 -1.07 4.24
N TYR A 64 1.52 -0.72 5.48
CA TYR A 64 2.04 0.48 6.14
C TYR A 64 3.13 0.17 7.18
N LEU A 65 3.04 -1.02 7.80
CA LEU A 65 3.93 -1.42 8.89
C LEU A 65 5.19 -2.16 8.42
N SER A 66 5.16 -2.79 7.24
CA SER A 66 6.27 -3.60 6.74
C SER A 66 7.24 -2.76 5.91
N TYR A 67 8.46 -2.59 6.39
CA TYR A 67 9.53 -1.84 5.71
C TYR A 67 10.53 -2.73 4.96
N GLN A 68 10.24 -4.04 4.86
CA GLN A 68 11.22 -5.03 4.39
C GLN A 68 10.85 -5.60 3.02
N PRO A 69 11.84 -5.83 2.14
CA PRO A 69 11.64 -6.66 0.96
C PRO A 69 11.24 -8.06 1.42
N VAL A 70 10.12 -8.55 0.89
CA VAL A 70 9.63 -9.88 1.20
C VAL A 70 10.42 -10.87 0.33
N LEU A 71 11.05 -11.85 0.99
CA LEU A 71 11.84 -12.99 0.46
C LEU A 71 13.37 -12.79 0.37
N GLN A 72 14.07 -13.04 1.49
CA GLN A 72 15.40 -13.68 1.48
C GLN A 72 15.25 -15.15 1.91
N GLY A 73 14.73 -15.98 1.01
CA GLY A 73 14.67 -17.42 1.23
C GLY A 73 16.02 -18.07 0.92
N ASN A 74 16.89 -18.27 1.91
CA ASN A 74 18.15 -19.02 1.76
C ASN A 74 17.95 -20.56 1.86
N ARG A 75 16.74 -21.05 1.67
CA ARG A 75 16.43 -22.49 1.70
C ARG A 75 15.36 -22.78 0.67
N GLU A 76 15.73 -23.56 -0.34
CA GLU A 76 14.81 -24.31 -1.19
C GLU A 76 14.01 -25.25 -0.28
N GLY A 77 12.91 -24.75 0.27
CA GLY A 77 11.91 -25.58 0.93
C GLY A 77 11.14 -26.42 -0.08
N ASN A 78 10.50 -27.48 0.39
CA ASN A 78 9.61 -28.33 -0.41
C ASN A 78 8.68 -27.49 -1.30
N VAL A 79 8.53 -27.89 -2.56
CA VAL A 79 7.59 -27.26 -3.50
C VAL A 79 6.17 -27.44 -2.95
N VAL A 80 5.52 -26.34 -2.62
CA VAL A 80 4.15 -26.30 -2.12
C VAL A 80 3.20 -25.92 -3.25
N SER A 81 2.08 -26.62 -3.39
CA SER A 81 1.05 -26.30 -4.38
C SER A 81 0.16 -25.16 -3.89
N TRP A 82 -0.08 -24.18 -4.76
CA TRP A 82 -0.96 -23.03 -4.50
C TRP A 82 -2.02 -22.94 -5.59
N ALA A 83 -3.27 -22.67 -5.20
CA ALA A 83 -4.37 -22.39 -6.11
C ALA A 83 -4.38 -20.88 -6.45
N LEU A 84 -4.34 -20.55 -7.74
CA LEU A 84 -4.47 -19.17 -8.22
C LEU A 84 -5.95 -18.82 -8.37
N VAL A 85 -6.37 -17.73 -7.73
CA VAL A 85 -7.71 -17.16 -7.82
C VAL A 85 -7.61 -15.75 -8.38
N SER A 86 -8.30 -15.46 -9.48
CA SER A 86 -8.26 -14.17 -10.17
C SER A 86 -9.62 -13.82 -10.75
N ASP A 87 -9.91 -12.52 -10.84
CA ASP A 87 -11.12 -11.96 -11.44
C ASP A 87 -11.07 -11.98 -12.99
N ILE A 88 -9.90 -12.29 -13.56
CA ILE A 88 -9.64 -12.34 -15.01
C ILE A 88 -9.12 -13.72 -15.42
N SER A 89 -9.21 -14.02 -16.73
CA SER A 89 -8.76 -15.30 -17.28
C SER A 89 -7.28 -15.55 -16.99
N VAL A 90 -6.98 -16.71 -16.40
CA VAL A 90 -5.62 -17.14 -16.01
C VAL A 90 -4.71 -17.37 -17.22
N SER A 91 -5.28 -17.51 -18.42
CA SER A 91 -4.53 -17.62 -19.67
C SER A 91 -3.96 -16.29 -20.19
N ARG A 92 -4.33 -15.15 -19.59
CA ARG A 92 -3.81 -13.85 -20.00
C ARG A 92 -2.38 -13.65 -19.51
N THR A 93 -1.61 -12.89 -20.28
CA THR A 93 -0.27 -12.46 -19.88
C THR A 93 -0.33 -11.57 -18.63
N ILE A 94 0.70 -11.68 -17.80
CA ILE A 94 0.89 -10.81 -16.64
C ILE A 94 1.04 -9.36 -17.11
N SER A 95 0.30 -8.44 -16.48
CA SER A 95 0.36 -7.00 -16.75
C SER A 95 0.65 -6.23 -15.47
N ASN A 96 1.07 -4.96 -15.61
CA ASN A 96 1.19 -4.07 -14.46
C ASN A 96 -0.15 -3.93 -13.73
N ASP A 97 -0.10 -3.77 -12.41
CA ASP A 97 -1.24 -3.58 -11.50
C ASP A 97 -2.23 -4.77 -11.46
N LEU A 98 -1.84 -5.91 -12.02
CA LEU A 98 -2.65 -7.13 -12.00
C LEU A 98 -2.67 -7.71 -10.58
N ASN A 99 -3.88 -7.98 -10.07
CA ASN A 99 -4.09 -8.48 -8.72
C ASN A 99 -4.70 -9.89 -8.75
N PHE A 100 -4.18 -10.78 -7.91
CA PHE A 100 -4.72 -12.13 -7.73
C PHE A 100 -4.39 -12.67 -6.34
N LEU A 101 -5.04 -13.77 -5.98
CA LEU A 101 -4.79 -14.49 -4.74
C LEU A 101 -4.09 -15.82 -5.05
N LEU A 102 -3.14 -16.18 -4.20
CA LEU A 102 -2.62 -17.54 -4.10
C LEU A 102 -3.16 -18.15 -2.81
N ARG A 103 -3.83 -19.29 -2.89
CA ARG A 103 -4.39 -19.98 -1.74
C ARG A 103 -3.75 -21.35 -1.53
N ASN A 104 -3.43 -21.67 -0.29
CA ASN A 104 -2.96 -22.98 0.13
C ASN A 104 -3.59 -23.34 1.48
N GLY A 105 -4.65 -24.15 1.44
CA GLY A 105 -5.46 -24.48 2.62
C GLY A 105 -6.06 -23.22 3.25
N ASP A 106 -5.63 -22.95 4.49
CA ASP A 106 -6.06 -21.81 5.31
C ASP A 106 -5.21 -20.55 5.09
N LEU A 107 -4.14 -20.65 4.29
CA LEU A 107 -3.26 -19.53 3.95
C LEU A 107 -3.68 -18.91 2.62
N SER A 108 -3.71 -17.58 2.59
CA SER A 108 -3.97 -16.79 1.39
C SER A 108 -2.94 -15.68 1.27
N LEU A 109 -2.36 -15.53 0.08
CA LEU A 109 -1.45 -14.45 -0.28
C LEU A 109 -2.11 -13.56 -1.33
N PHE A 110 -2.21 -12.27 -1.02
CA PHE A 110 -2.62 -11.26 -2.00
C PHE A 110 -1.39 -10.77 -2.78
N VAL A 111 -1.46 -10.88 -4.11
CA VAL A 111 -0.35 -10.56 -5.00
C VAL A 111 -0.76 -9.40 -5.89
N THR A 112 0.09 -8.37 -5.92
CA THR A 112 0.02 -7.26 -6.88
C THR A 112 1.26 -7.33 -7.76
N VAL A 113 1.06 -7.37 -9.07
CA VAL A 113 2.15 -7.33 -10.05
C VAL A 113 2.53 -5.88 -10.29
N ALA A 114 3.81 -5.56 -10.12
CA ALA A 114 4.37 -4.27 -10.49
C ALA A 114 5.48 -4.48 -11.54
N ALA A 115 5.45 -3.68 -12.61
CA ALA A 115 6.54 -3.60 -13.56
C ALA A 115 7.76 -2.95 -12.87
N LEU A 116 8.94 -3.52 -13.11
CA LEU A 116 10.17 -2.91 -12.63
C LEU A 116 10.39 -1.57 -13.36
N PRO A 117 10.60 -0.46 -12.64
CA PRO A 117 10.86 0.82 -13.29
C PRO A 117 12.20 0.76 -14.03
N HIS A 118 12.25 1.34 -15.23
CA HIS A 118 13.53 1.62 -15.88
C HIS A 118 14.18 2.82 -15.19
N ILE A 119 15.12 2.55 -14.28
CA ILE A 119 15.83 3.59 -13.53
C ILE A 119 17.05 4.02 -14.37
N ASN A 120 17.12 5.31 -14.68
CA ASN A 120 18.33 5.93 -15.22
C ASN A 120 18.93 6.85 -14.16
N LEU A 121 20.09 6.46 -13.62
CA LEU A 121 20.81 7.24 -12.61
C LEU A 121 21.91 8.05 -13.32
N THR A 122 21.81 9.37 -13.21
CA THR A 122 22.84 10.29 -13.73
C THR A 122 23.42 11.09 -12.56
N GLU A 123 24.75 11.11 -12.45
CA GLU A 123 25.45 11.99 -11.51
C GLU A 123 25.64 13.37 -12.14
N GLN A 124 25.28 14.43 -11.41
CA GLN A 124 25.49 15.81 -11.84
C GLN A 124 26.31 16.55 -10.78
N VAL A 125 27.48 17.04 -11.18
CA VAL A 125 28.31 17.92 -10.33
C VAL A 125 27.67 19.31 -10.32
N VAL A 126 27.10 19.70 -9.19
CA VAL A 126 26.54 21.05 -9.02
C VAL A 126 27.68 22.01 -8.70
N ASP A 127 27.85 23.06 -9.52
CA ASP A 127 28.83 24.12 -9.25
C ASP A 127 28.49 24.80 -7.90
N PRO A 128 29.40 24.82 -6.92
CA PRO A 128 29.19 25.49 -5.63
C PRO A 128 28.77 26.96 -5.76
N LYS A 129 29.13 27.64 -6.87
CA LYS A 129 28.72 29.03 -7.12
C LYS A 129 27.23 29.17 -7.39
N ASN A 130 26.61 28.16 -7.99
CA ASN A 130 25.19 28.12 -8.34
C ASN A 130 24.33 27.48 -7.24
N ASN A 131 24.93 26.85 -6.22
CA ASN A 131 24.23 26.25 -5.09
C ASN A 131 24.27 27.12 -3.83
N LYS A 132 23.82 28.37 -3.95
CA LYS A 132 23.79 29.32 -2.84
C LYS A 132 22.38 29.52 -2.31
N PHE A 133 22.24 29.45 -1.00
CA PHE A 133 21.01 29.81 -0.31
C PHE A 133 20.99 31.31 -0.04
N THR A 134 19.85 31.97 -0.26
CA THR A 134 19.64 33.35 0.17
C THR A 134 18.77 33.36 1.41
N LEU A 135 19.33 33.80 2.53
CA LEU A 135 18.58 34.00 3.77
C LEU A 135 17.82 35.32 3.66
N ARG A 136 16.49 35.24 3.50
CA ARG A 136 15.63 36.44 3.56
C ARG A 136 15.11 36.60 4.98
N LEU A 137 15.74 37.51 5.72
CA LEU A 137 15.25 37.94 7.02
C LEU A 137 14.13 38.95 6.78
N ASN A 138 12.88 38.54 7.02
CA ASN A 138 11.77 39.48 7.05
C ASN A 138 11.83 40.24 8.38
N SER A 139 12.07 41.55 8.32
CA SER A 139 12.27 42.45 9.46
C SER A 139 11.01 42.71 10.30
N GLU A 140 9.94 41.91 10.19
CA GLU A 140 8.63 42.17 10.81
C GLU A 140 8.51 41.70 12.28
N THR A 141 9.62 41.54 12.99
CA THR A 141 9.59 41.40 14.45
C THR A 141 10.53 42.42 15.08
N SER A 142 10.09 43.68 15.13
CA SER A 142 10.55 44.63 16.12
C SER A 142 9.95 44.24 17.48
N VAL A 143 10.83 43.90 18.44
CA VAL A 143 10.50 43.68 19.85
C VAL A 143 9.93 44.95 20.47
#